data_AF-A0A916FWW7-F1
#
_entry.id   AF-A0A916FWW7-F1
#
_cell.length_a   1.000
_cell.length_b   1.000
_cell.length_c   1.000
_cell.angle_alpha   90.00
_cell.angle_beta   90.00
_cell.angle_gamma   90.00
#
_symmetry.space_group_name_H-M   'P 1'
#
loop_
_entity.id
_entity.type
_entity.pdbx_description
1 polymer ?
#
loop_
_entity_poly.entity_id
_entity_poly.type
_entity_poly.pdbx_seq_one_letter_code
_entity_poly.pdbx_strand_id
1 'polypeptide(L)' 'MLRFLTAGESHGPALVGIVEGLPAGLRVDVNAINRDL' A
#
# COMPACT_ATOMS: atom_id res chain seq x y z
N MET A 1 12.63 -2.05 -11.30
CA MET A 1 11.31 -2.44 -11.81
C MET A 1 10.31 -2.27 -10.69
N LEU A 2 9.15 -1.65 -10.96
CA LEU A 2 8.12 -1.43 -9.95
C LEU A 2 7.33 -2.73 -9.71
N ARG A 3 7.07 -3.09 -8.45
CA ARG A 3 6.34 -4.31 -8.08
C ARG A 3 5.30 -4.01 -7.00
N PHE A 4 4.14 -4.67 -7.09
CA PHE A 4 3.05 -4.57 -6.13
C PHE A 4 2.65 -5.97 -5.66
N LEU A 5 2.42 -6.10 -4.35
CA LEU A 5 1.95 -7.31 -3.69
C LEU A 5 0.80 -6.96 -2.76
N THR A 6 -0.17 -7.85 -2.63
CA THR A 6 -1.32 -7.69 -1.74
C THR A 6 -1.51 -8.95 -0.91
N ALA A 7 -1.98 -8.80 0.32
CA ALA A 7 -2.29 -9.89 1.23
C ALA A 7 -3.48 -9.53 2.12
N GLY A 8 -4.13 -10.55 2.68
CA GLY A 8 -5.27 -10.38 3.58
C GLY A 8 -6.48 -11.22 3.15
N GLU A 9 -7.36 -11.49 4.10
CA GLU A 9 -8.59 -12.25 3.92
C GLU A 9 -9.80 -11.31 4.06
N SER A 10 -10.90 -11.58 3.36
CA SER A 10 -12.08 -10.70 3.39
C SER A 10 -12.68 -10.48 4.79
N HIS A 11 -12.52 -11.44 5.70
CA HIS A 11 -12.93 -11.36 7.10
C HIS A 11 -11.74 -11.48 8.07
N GLY A 12 -10.53 -11.30 7.55
CA GLY A 12 -9.32 -11.28 8.37
C GLY A 12 -9.20 -9.96 9.14
N PRO A 13 -8.22 -9.87 10.06
CA PRO A 13 -8.04 -8.67 10.88
C PRO A 13 -7.56 -7.44 10.10
N ALA A 14 -6.95 -7.63 8.91
CA ALA A 14 -6.43 -6.55 8.09
C ALA A 14 -6.18 -6.98 6.63
N LEU A 15 -6.10 -5.97 5.75
CA LEU A 15 -5.56 -6.06 4.39
C LEU A 15 -4.20 -5.36 4.35
N VAL A 16 -3.28 -5.84 3.51
CA VAL A 16 -1.91 -5.32 3.38
C VAL A 16 -1.54 -5.17 1.91
N GLY A 17 -0.96 -4.01 1.56
CA GLY A 17 -0.35 -3.76 0.26
C GLY A 17 1.14 -3.42 0.42
N ILE A 18 2.00 -4.00 -0.42
CA ILE A 18 3.45 -3.73 -0.45
C ILE A 18 3.81 -3.25 -1.85
N VAL A 19 4.54 -2.13 -1.93
CA VAL A 19 5.03 -1.55 -3.18
C VAL A 19 6.55 -1.44 -3.12
N GLU A 20 7.23 -2.03 -4.10
CA GLU A 20 8.70 -2.10 -4.16
C GLU A 20 9.24 -1.45 -5.44
N GLY A 21 10.49 -0.98 -5.36
CA GLY A 21 11.15 -0.32 -6.49
C GLY A 21 10.85 1.17 -6.62
N LEU A 22 10.37 1.80 -5.55
CA LEU A 22 10.13 3.25 -5.48
C LEU A 22 11.43 4.00 -5.15
N PRO A 23 11.62 5.22 -5.68
CA PRO A 23 12.76 6.06 -5.35
C PRO A 23 12.70 6.53 -3.90
N ALA A 24 13.88 6.70 -3.30
CA ALA A 24 14.00 7.34 -1.98
C ALA A 24 13.49 8.79 -2.03
N GLY A 25 12.92 9.25 -0.91
CA GLY A 25 12.39 10.62 -0.79
C GLY A 25 10.99 10.83 -1.36
N LEU A 26 10.37 9.79 -1.93
CA LEU A 26 8.94 9.82 -2.26
C LEU A 26 8.12 10.04 -0.98
N ARG A 27 7.35 11.12 -0.95
CA ARG A 27 6.42 11.40 0.16
C ARG A 27 5.18 10.54 0.02
N VAL A 28 4.80 9.87 1.10
CA VAL A 28 3.57 9.10 1.19
C VAL A 28 2.57 9.88 2.03
N ASP A 29 1.43 10.22 1.44
CA ASP A 29 0.33 10.88 2.14
C ASP A 29 -0.72 9.84 2.56
N VAL A 30 -0.75 9.55 3.86
CA VAL A 30 -1.69 8.60 4.44
C VAL A 30 -3.14 9.08 4.33
N ASN A 31 -3.38 10.40 4.40
CA ASN A 31 -4.73 10.95 4.29
C ASN A 31 -5.28 10.86 2.87
N ALA A 32 -4.40 10.90 1.87
CA ALA A 32 -4.80 10.64 0.49
C ALA A 32 -5.24 9.18 0.31
N ILE A 33 -4.45 8.24 0.82
CA ILE A 33 -4.77 6.80 0.75
C ILE A 33 -6.11 6.51 1.46
N ASN A 34 -6.30 7.01 2.68
CA ASN A 34 -7.52 6.76 3.45
C ASN A 34 -8.77 7.42 2.86
N ARG A 35 -8.62 8.42 2.00
CA ARG A 35 -9.75 9.08 1.34
C ARG A 35 -10.24 8.29 0.12
N ASP A 36 -9.36 7.53 -0.51
CA ASP A 36 -9.67 6.75 -1.71
C ASP A 36 -10.15 5.31 -1.38
N LEU A 37 -10.17 4.93 -0.11
CA LEU A 37 -10.61 3.64 0.43
C LEU A 37 -11.96 3.79 1.17
#